data_AF-A0A9D8AF18-F1
#
_entry.id   AF-A0A9D8AF18-F1
#
_cell.length_a   1.000
_cell.length_b   1.000
_cell.length_c   1.000
_cell.angle_alpha   90.00
_cell.angle_beta   90.00
_cell.angle_gamma   90.00
#
_symmetry.space_group_name_H-M   'P 1'
#
loop_
_entity.id
_entity.type
_entity.pdbx_description
1 polymer ?
#
loop_
_entity_poly.entity_id
_entity_poly.type
_entity_poly.pdbx_seq_one_letter_code
_entity_poly.pdbx_strand_id
1 'polypeptide(L)'
;TLTLQEEKELIIKFFKEEFVDILKGSPDRQNAINLRIFYVLSKDGNFNKELETALYNNKQKATHKTFKLDNNSKTPSVGNWLRYFIKENSTANFNEITLLKFLLNSPNTKILDSNERELLNTILKTYRNIKFFPESMPSDTNIKWEIIPIIRTALISERKLEEGLTKIPKKKLGVPGEAPKEIIEEEQNENEAVTEGIQDILAAEDNLKESEVEEAVVKDESTIPRSIESLIDKPTPPIAPEIEDTLEEEEEESAIEIPITIKEPVAINKPGMDEIATEEIIKEEPIIEVIPKKPKVIVPPVIEKPKNKNPRTKELEDMAAMYPKGSMERKAIEEEIKKLEI
;
A
#
# COMPACT_ATOMS: atom_id res chain seq x y z
N THR A 1 31.77 3.71 -5.40
CA THR A 1 30.43 4.05 -4.86
C THR A 1 29.77 4.98 -5.84
N LEU A 2 28.49 4.78 -6.14
CA LEU A 2 27.74 5.73 -6.96
C LEU A 2 27.63 7.06 -6.22
N THR A 3 27.63 8.16 -6.96
CA THR A 3 27.26 9.47 -6.45
C THR A 3 25.78 9.48 -6.07
N LEU A 4 25.36 10.44 -5.24
CA LEU A 4 23.95 10.57 -4.86
C LEU A 4 23.04 10.72 -6.09
N GLN A 5 23.48 11.48 -7.10
CA GLN A 5 22.72 11.72 -8.32
C GLN A 5 22.58 10.46 -9.18
N GLU A 6 23.66 9.69 -9.36
CA GLU A 6 23.60 8.40 -10.07
C GLU A 6 22.68 7.40 -9.35
N GLU A 7 22.69 7.39 -8.01
CA GLU A 7 21.79 6.54 -7.23
C GLU A 7 20.32 6.95 -7.42
N LYS A 8 20.01 8.25 -7.44
CA LYS A 8 18.68 8.78 -7.75
C LYS A 8 18.21 8.32 -9.13
N GLU A 9 19.05 8.52 -10.15
CA GLU A 9 18.72 8.18 -11.54
C GLU A 9 18.48 6.68 -11.72
N LEU A 10 19.31 5.85 -11.09
CA LEU A 10 19.15 4.41 -11.09
C LEU A 10 17.81 3.97 -10.48
N ILE A 11 17.46 4.50 -9.31
CA ILE A 11 16.19 4.18 -8.66
C ILE A 11 15.01 4.70 -9.50
N ILE A 12 15.07 5.93 -10.03
CA ILE A 12 14.00 6.46 -10.90
C ILE A 12 13.82 5.58 -12.13
N LYS A 13 14.92 5.11 -12.74
CA LYS A 13 14.88 4.17 -13.87
C LYS A 13 14.15 2.88 -13.48
N PHE A 14 14.50 2.28 -12.34
CA PHE A 14 13.79 1.10 -11.82
C PHE A 14 12.29 1.33 -11.69
N PHE A 15 11.88 2.47 -11.14
CA PHE A 15 10.47 2.80 -10.98
C PHE A 15 9.73 3.10 -12.30
N LYS A 16 10.43 3.50 -13.35
CA LYS A 16 9.83 3.76 -14.67
C LYS A 16 9.75 2.49 -15.53
N GLU A 17 10.79 1.66 -15.48
CA GLU A 17 11.07 0.64 -16.49
C GLU A 17 11.07 -0.80 -16.00
N GLU A 18 11.27 -1.03 -14.69
CA GLU A 18 11.45 -2.37 -14.11
C GLU A 18 10.59 -2.60 -12.83
N PHE A 19 9.67 -1.69 -12.53
CA PHE A 19 8.95 -1.70 -11.25
C PHE A 19 8.20 -3.01 -11.00
N VAL A 20 7.41 -3.48 -11.97
CA VAL A 20 6.68 -4.75 -11.88
C VAL A 20 7.62 -5.94 -11.69
N ASP A 21 8.79 -5.93 -12.34
CA ASP A 21 9.79 -7.00 -12.21
C ASP A 21 10.47 -7.00 -10.84
N ILE A 22 10.60 -5.83 -10.23
CA ILE A 22 11.08 -5.67 -8.85
C ILE A 22 10.04 -6.20 -7.86
N LEU A 23 8.75 -5.89 -8.07
CA LEU A 23 7.68 -6.40 -7.21
C LEU A 23 7.54 -7.92 -7.28
N LYS A 24 7.81 -8.53 -8.44
CA LYS A 24 7.83 -10.00 -8.63
C LYS A 24 9.17 -10.65 -8.29
N GLY A 25 10.20 -9.83 -8.01
CA GLY A 25 11.56 -10.29 -7.74
C GLY A 25 11.70 -10.96 -6.37
N SER A 26 12.92 -11.43 -6.08
CA SER A 26 13.21 -12.01 -4.78
C SER A 26 13.14 -10.97 -3.65
N PRO A 27 12.82 -11.40 -2.41
CA PRO A 27 12.88 -10.55 -1.23
C PRO A 27 14.22 -9.81 -1.07
N ASP A 28 15.34 -10.46 -1.41
CA ASP A 28 16.67 -9.85 -1.33
C ASP A 28 16.83 -8.67 -2.30
N ARG A 29 16.30 -8.80 -3.53
CA ARG A 29 16.31 -7.72 -4.52
C ARG A 29 15.48 -6.53 -4.03
N GLN A 30 14.29 -6.80 -3.50
CA GLN A 30 13.41 -5.77 -2.94
C GLN A 30 14.08 -5.06 -1.75
N ASN A 31 14.69 -5.83 -0.85
CA ASN A 31 15.39 -5.29 0.31
C ASN A 31 16.60 -4.42 -0.10
N ALA A 32 17.40 -4.89 -1.07
CA ALA A 32 18.53 -4.12 -1.59
C ALA A 32 18.08 -2.78 -2.21
N ILE A 33 16.94 -2.76 -2.90
CA ILE A 33 16.37 -1.54 -3.47
C ILE A 33 15.80 -0.64 -2.36
N ASN A 34 15.09 -1.18 -1.37
CA ASN A 34 14.60 -0.43 -0.22
C ASN A 34 15.73 0.30 0.50
N LEU A 35 16.85 -0.36 0.77
CA LEU A 35 18.02 0.26 1.41
C LEU A 35 18.57 1.44 0.61
N ARG A 36 18.63 1.30 -0.72
CA ARG A 36 19.06 2.38 -1.63
C ARG A 36 18.08 3.56 -1.62
N ILE A 37 16.78 3.28 -1.64
CA ILE A 37 15.73 4.31 -1.54
C ILE A 37 15.87 5.07 -0.21
N PHE A 38 15.99 4.37 0.92
CA PHE A 38 16.16 5.03 2.23
C PHE A 38 17.44 5.84 2.31
N TYR A 39 18.53 5.35 1.74
CA TYR A 39 19.78 6.12 1.64
C TYR A 39 19.53 7.46 0.93
N VAL A 40 18.85 7.45 -0.23
CA VAL A 40 18.55 8.70 -0.97
C VAL A 40 17.54 9.58 -0.22
N LEU A 41 16.46 9.02 0.31
CA LEU A 41 15.45 9.78 1.09
C LEU A 41 16.07 10.47 2.31
N SER A 42 17.08 9.86 2.94
CA SER A 42 17.80 10.47 4.07
C SER A 42 18.67 11.68 3.68
N LYS A 43 18.96 11.85 2.38
CA LYS A 43 19.82 12.92 1.83
C LYS A 43 19.02 13.95 1.05
N ASP A 44 17.90 13.56 0.46
CA ASP A 44 17.04 14.41 -0.36
C ASP A 44 15.57 14.26 0.03
N GLY A 45 15.06 15.27 0.75
CA GLY A 45 13.68 15.31 1.22
C GLY A 45 12.63 15.50 0.13
N ASN A 46 13.02 15.78 -1.12
CA ASN A 46 12.08 15.87 -2.26
C ASN A 46 12.05 14.60 -3.10
N PHE A 47 12.93 13.63 -2.84
CA PHE A 47 13.06 12.44 -3.68
C PHE A 47 11.77 11.59 -3.70
N ASN A 48 10.98 11.61 -2.62
CA ASN A 48 9.67 10.95 -2.59
C ASN A 48 8.72 11.47 -3.69
N LYS A 49 8.73 12.77 -4.01
CA LYS A 49 7.92 13.35 -5.10
C LYS A 49 8.39 12.89 -6.47
N GLU A 50 9.70 12.72 -6.66
CA GLU A 50 10.28 12.19 -7.89
C GLU A 50 9.86 10.73 -8.10
N LEU A 51 9.89 9.92 -7.03
CA LEU A 51 9.39 8.53 -7.06
C LEU A 51 7.88 8.46 -7.31
N GLU A 52 7.09 9.34 -6.67
CA GLU A 52 5.65 9.43 -6.91
C GLU A 52 5.37 9.73 -8.40
N THR A 53 6.07 10.71 -8.95
CA THR A 53 5.96 11.10 -10.36
C THR A 53 6.39 9.96 -11.29
N ALA A 54 7.44 9.21 -10.94
CA ALA A 54 7.89 8.05 -11.70
C ALA A 54 6.82 6.95 -11.74
N LEU A 55 6.22 6.60 -10.60
CA LEU A 55 5.14 5.63 -10.51
C LEU A 55 3.89 6.05 -11.30
N TYR A 56 3.47 7.31 -11.13
CA TYR A 56 2.27 7.81 -11.79
C TYR A 56 2.39 7.79 -13.32
N ASN A 57 3.62 7.94 -13.83
CA ASN A 57 3.93 7.90 -15.27
C ASN A 57 4.42 6.53 -15.77
N ASN A 58 4.45 5.51 -14.91
CA ASN A 58 4.89 4.17 -15.28
C ASN A 58 3.91 3.52 -16.28
N LYS A 59 4.47 3.07 -17.42
CA LYS A 59 3.74 2.46 -18.54
C LYS A 59 3.77 0.93 -18.56
N GLN A 60 4.47 0.29 -17.62
CA GLN A 60 4.51 -1.17 -17.52
C GLN A 60 3.11 -1.73 -17.23
N LYS A 61 2.76 -2.82 -17.90
CA LYS A 61 1.50 -3.54 -17.66
C LYS A 61 1.55 -4.23 -16.29
N ALA A 62 0.61 -3.89 -15.42
CA ALA A 62 0.44 -4.53 -14.11
C ALA A 62 -0.47 -5.76 -14.20
N THR A 63 -1.53 -5.68 -15.01
CA THR A 63 -2.50 -6.76 -15.20
C THR A 63 -2.75 -7.01 -16.69
N HIS A 64 -3.46 -8.07 -17.04
CA HIS A 64 -3.77 -8.46 -18.42
C HIS A 64 -5.09 -7.88 -18.90
N LYS A 65 -6.06 -7.73 -17.99
CA LYS A 65 -7.42 -7.29 -18.33
C LYS A 65 -7.49 -5.78 -18.44
N THR A 66 -8.00 -5.29 -19.57
CA THR A 66 -8.31 -3.86 -19.76
C THR A 66 -9.43 -3.42 -18.84
N PHE A 67 -9.42 -2.15 -18.46
CA PHE A 67 -10.41 -1.61 -17.53
C PHE A 67 -10.86 -0.20 -17.95
N LYS A 68 -11.97 0.28 -17.39
CA LYS A 68 -12.54 1.59 -17.72
C LYS A 68 -12.01 2.67 -16.77
N LEU A 69 -11.39 3.71 -17.33
CA LEU A 69 -11.03 4.95 -16.63
C LEU A 69 -11.65 6.11 -17.39
N ASP A 70 -12.46 6.93 -16.72
CA ASP A 70 -13.22 8.03 -17.34
C ASP A 70 -14.09 7.56 -18.51
N ASN A 71 -14.78 6.41 -18.35
CA ASN A 71 -15.58 5.74 -19.39
C ASN A 71 -14.80 5.27 -20.63
N ASN A 72 -13.48 5.45 -20.65
CA ASN A 72 -12.62 5.02 -21.74
C ASN A 72 -11.90 3.73 -21.35
N SER A 73 -11.78 2.79 -22.30
CA SER A 73 -10.92 1.63 -22.11
C SER A 73 -9.46 2.10 -22.05
N LYS A 74 -8.74 1.71 -21.00
CA LYS A 74 -7.32 2.04 -20.82
C LYS A 74 -6.46 0.78 -20.75
N THR A 75 -5.21 0.94 -21.13
CA THR A 75 -4.18 -0.08 -20.92
C THR A 75 -3.98 -0.30 -19.42
N PRO A 76 -3.84 -1.56 -18.97
CA PRO A 76 -3.70 -1.91 -17.55
C PRO A 76 -2.30 -1.61 -16.99
N SER A 77 -1.81 -0.39 -17.14
CA SER A 77 -0.50 0.01 -16.64
C SER A 77 -0.52 0.39 -15.16
N VAL A 78 0.65 0.34 -14.51
CA VAL A 78 0.84 0.82 -13.12
C VAL A 78 0.27 2.23 -12.93
N GLY A 79 0.67 3.18 -13.79
CA GLY A 79 0.19 4.56 -13.72
C GLY A 79 -1.33 4.71 -13.91
N ASN A 80 -1.95 3.90 -14.79
CA ASN A 80 -3.40 3.94 -14.99
C ASN A 80 -4.16 3.36 -13.80
N TRP A 81 -3.66 2.28 -13.19
CA TRP A 81 -4.24 1.73 -11.96
C TRP A 81 -4.16 2.71 -10.79
N LEU A 82 -3.06 3.43 -10.65
CA LEU A 82 -2.92 4.49 -9.65
C LEU A 82 -3.92 5.62 -9.89
N ARG A 83 -4.05 6.10 -11.13
CA ARG A 83 -5.08 7.10 -11.51
C ARG A 83 -6.48 6.65 -11.15
N TYR A 84 -6.80 5.40 -11.47
CA TYR A 84 -8.09 4.83 -11.17
C TYR A 84 -8.36 4.77 -9.66
N PHE A 85 -7.39 4.29 -8.88
CA PHE A 85 -7.49 4.24 -7.42
C PHE A 85 -7.69 5.64 -6.81
N ILE A 86 -6.87 6.61 -7.22
CA ILE A 86 -6.93 8.00 -6.73
C ILE A 86 -8.26 8.65 -7.09
N LYS A 87 -8.78 8.39 -8.30
CA LYS A 87 -10.08 8.90 -8.73
C LYS A 87 -11.23 8.40 -7.84
N GLU A 88 -11.20 7.13 -7.47
CA GLU A 88 -12.23 6.49 -6.64
C GLU A 88 -12.12 6.84 -5.15
N ASN A 89 -10.90 6.98 -4.62
CA ASN A 89 -10.65 7.06 -3.17
C ASN A 89 -10.06 8.41 -2.69
N SER A 90 -9.92 9.39 -3.58
CA SER A 90 -9.24 10.67 -3.33
C SER A 90 -7.73 10.54 -3.11
N THR A 91 -7.04 11.68 -3.03
CA THR A 91 -5.59 11.78 -2.80
C THR A 91 -5.19 11.73 -1.33
N ALA A 92 -6.16 11.69 -0.40
CA ALA A 92 -5.93 11.70 1.04
C ALA A 92 -5.20 10.44 1.52
N ASN A 93 -4.61 10.50 2.73
CA ASN A 93 -3.93 9.36 3.34
C ASN A 93 -4.94 8.22 3.56
N PHE A 94 -4.85 7.19 2.72
CA PHE A 94 -5.72 6.03 2.75
C PHE A 94 -5.09 4.92 3.62
N ASN A 95 -5.93 4.15 4.30
CA ASN A 95 -5.49 3.05 5.16
C ASN A 95 -5.69 1.68 4.47
N GLU A 96 -5.34 0.61 5.18
CA GLU A 96 -5.49 -0.77 4.69
C GLU A 96 -6.96 -1.13 4.39
N ILE A 97 -7.90 -0.58 5.16
CA ILE A 97 -9.34 -0.84 4.98
C ILE A 97 -9.81 -0.25 3.64
N THR A 98 -9.38 0.96 3.30
CA THR A 98 -9.68 1.59 2.01
C THR A 98 -9.11 0.78 0.84
N LEU A 99 -7.87 0.29 0.97
CA LEU A 99 -7.24 -0.58 -0.02
C LEU A 99 -8.04 -1.87 -0.24
N LEU A 100 -8.38 -2.58 0.84
CA LEU A 100 -9.15 -3.81 0.77
C LEU A 100 -10.54 -3.58 0.18
N LYS A 101 -11.23 -2.51 0.61
CA LYS A 101 -12.54 -2.14 0.05
C LYS A 101 -12.45 -1.88 -1.44
N PHE A 102 -11.41 -1.18 -1.91
CA PHE A 102 -11.19 -0.95 -3.33
C PHE A 102 -10.96 -2.26 -4.07
N LEU A 103 -10.05 -3.12 -3.61
CA LEU A 103 -9.70 -4.39 -4.27
C LEU A 103 -10.84 -5.41 -4.33
N LEU A 104 -11.81 -5.33 -3.42
CA LEU A 104 -12.97 -6.24 -3.36
C LEU A 104 -14.19 -5.68 -4.11
N ASN A 105 -14.45 -4.38 -3.99
CA ASN A 105 -15.72 -3.82 -4.43
C ASN A 105 -15.64 -3.04 -5.75
N SER A 106 -14.45 -2.60 -6.17
CA SER A 106 -14.35 -1.83 -7.40
C SER A 106 -14.68 -2.70 -8.63
N PRO A 107 -15.55 -2.22 -9.54
CA PRO A 107 -15.94 -2.98 -10.75
C PRO A 107 -14.74 -3.46 -11.58
N ASN A 108 -13.69 -2.65 -11.70
CA ASN A 108 -12.49 -3.00 -12.46
C ASN A 108 -11.59 -4.00 -11.72
N THR A 109 -11.67 -4.08 -10.38
CA THR A 109 -10.86 -5.01 -9.59
C THR A 109 -11.50 -6.40 -9.46
N LYS A 110 -12.84 -6.49 -9.52
CA LYS A 110 -13.58 -7.76 -9.46
C LYS A 110 -13.21 -8.72 -10.59
N ILE A 111 -12.81 -8.20 -11.74
CA ILE A 111 -12.39 -9.02 -12.87
C ILE A 111 -10.97 -9.57 -12.71
N LEU A 112 -10.16 -9.08 -11.77
CA LEU A 112 -8.77 -9.52 -11.60
C LEU A 112 -8.70 -10.88 -10.90
N ASP A 113 -7.77 -11.72 -11.35
CA ASP A 113 -7.42 -12.95 -10.63
C ASP A 113 -6.68 -12.64 -9.31
N SER A 114 -6.46 -13.67 -8.50
CA SER A 114 -5.82 -13.52 -7.18
C SER A 114 -4.40 -12.94 -7.27
N ASN A 115 -3.59 -13.37 -8.24
CA ASN A 115 -2.20 -12.93 -8.40
C ASN A 115 -2.14 -11.47 -8.88
N GLU A 116 -3.02 -11.09 -9.83
CA GLU A 116 -3.16 -9.72 -10.29
C GLU A 116 -3.62 -8.78 -9.17
N ARG A 117 -4.55 -9.24 -8.34
CA ARG A 117 -5.07 -8.48 -7.19
C ARG A 117 -4.00 -8.28 -6.11
N GLU A 118 -3.20 -9.31 -5.83
CA GLU A 118 -2.06 -9.21 -4.90
C GLU A 118 -0.97 -8.26 -5.42
N LEU A 119 -0.65 -8.32 -6.72
CA LEU A 119 0.28 -7.39 -7.35
C LEU A 119 -0.25 -5.95 -7.26
N LEU A 120 -1.52 -5.73 -7.58
CA LEU A 120 -2.15 -4.41 -7.45
C LEU A 120 -2.14 -3.90 -6.00
N ASN A 121 -2.42 -4.76 -5.02
CA ASN A 121 -2.29 -4.42 -3.61
C ASN A 121 -0.87 -3.91 -3.28
N THR A 122 0.15 -4.62 -3.77
CA THR A 122 1.56 -4.28 -3.55
C THR A 122 1.94 -2.95 -4.21
N ILE A 123 1.45 -2.70 -5.43
CA ILE A 123 1.62 -1.42 -6.14
C ILE A 123 1.03 -0.27 -5.31
N LEU A 124 -0.21 -0.42 -4.83
CA LEU A 124 -0.91 0.64 -4.10
C LEU A 124 -0.29 0.90 -2.71
N LYS A 125 0.18 -0.15 -2.03
CA LYS A 125 0.96 -0.03 -0.79
C LYS A 125 2.27 0.72 -1.02
N THR A 126 2.99 0.39 -2.09
CA THR A 126 4.23 1.10 -2.46
C THR A 126 3.95 2.58 -2.72
N TYR A 127 2.88 2.90 -3.45
CA TYR A 127 2.46 4.29 -3.68
C TYR A 127 2.15 5.03 -2.37
N ARG A 128 1.40 4.39 -1.46
CA ARG A 128 1.12 4.94 -0.12
C ARG A 128 2.42 5.27 0.63
N ASN A 129 3.34 4.30 0.65
CA ASN A 129 4.59 4.40 1.41
C ASN A 129 5.50 5.50 0.87
N ILE A 130 5.47 5.76 -0.44
CA ILE A 130 6.23 6.86 -1.07
C ILE A 130 5.56 8.21 -0.79
N LYS A 131 4.26 8.32 -1.06
CA LYS A 131 3.53 9.58 -1.00
C LYS A 131 3.46 10.14 0.41
N PHE A 132 3.21 9.28 1.38
CA PHE A 132 3.05 9.65 2.79
C PHE A 132 4.30 9.24 3.57
N PHE A 133 5.49 9.36 3.00
CA PHE A 133 6.73 9.18 3.75
C PHE A 133 7.06 10.46 4.52
N PRO A 134 7.38 10.39 5.84
CA PRO A 134 7.53 9.18 6.67
C PRO A 134 6.26 8.72 7.42
N GLU A 135 5.13 9.43 7.31
CA GLU A 135 3.91 9.23 8.13
C GLU A 135 3.24 7.86 7.95
N SER A 136 3.48 7.18 6.83
CA SER A 136 2.97 5.85 6.51
C SER A 136 3.76 4.72 7.18
N MET A 137 4.93 5.03 7.74
CA MET A 137 5.79 4.03 8.36
C MET A 137 5.33 3.71 9.78
N PRO A 138 5.42 2.43 10.22
CA PRO A 138 5.09 2.07 11.59
C PRO A 138 6.02 2.78 12.58
N SER A 139 5.47 3.23 13.71
CA SER A 139 6.19 3.91 14.81
C SER A 139 7.25 3.04 15.48
N ASP A 140 7.17 1.73 15.28
CA ASP A 140 7.88 0.76 16.10
C ASP A 140 9.26 0.45 15.50
N THR A 141 10.30 1.01 16.12
CA THR A 141 11.72 0.59 16.02
C THR A 141 12.43 0.67 14.66
N ASN A 142 11.87 1.25 13.60
CA ASN A 142 12.47 1.40 12.26
C ASN A 142 12.88 0.09 11.53
N ILE A 143 12.88 -1.07 12.21
CA ILE A 143 13.42 -2.34 11.69
C ILE A 143 12.56 -2.94 10.56
N LYS A 144 11.32 -2.48 10.39
CA LYS A 144 10.37 -3.01 9.39
C LYS A 144 9.91 -1.97 8.37
N TRP A 145 10.65 -0.87 8.23
CA TRP A 145 10.32 0.14 7.22
C TRP A 145 10.62 -0.41 5.84
N GLU A 146 9.61 -0.42 4.98
CA GLU A 146 9.68 -0.96 3.62
C GLU A 146 8.96 0.02 2.70
N ILE A 147 9.67 0.62 1.73
CA ILE A 147 9.02 1.43 0.69
C ILE A 147 8.29 0.50 -0.28
N ILE A 148 8.99 -0.54 -0.73
CA ILE A 148 8.47 -1.66 -1.50
C ILE A 148 8.17 -2.79 -0.51
N PRO A 149 6.89 -3.15 -0.27
CA PRO A 149 6.54 -4.21 0.66
C PRO A 149 7.14 -5.55 0.23
N ILE A 150 7.75 -6.26 1.18
CA ILE A 150 8.32 -7.58 0.92
C ILE A 150 7.25 -8.65 1.20
N ILE A 151 6.82 -9.36 0.15
CA ILE A 151 5.86 -10.47 0.30
C ILE A 151 6.59 -11.65 0.95
N ARG A 152 6.35 -11.86 2.25
CA ARG A 152 6.92 -12.97 3.02
C ARG A 152 5.99 -14.18 2.98
N THR A 153 5.69 -14.67 1.77
CA THR A 153 4.76 -15.79 1.56
C THR A 153 5.19 -17.08 2.27
N ALA A 154 6.49 -17.27 2.52
CA ALA A 154 7.02 -18.48 3.14
C ALA A 154 7.00 -18.51 4.68
N LEU A 155 6.91 -17.38 5.37
CA LEU A 155 7.10 -17.35 6.83
C LEU A 155 5.83 -17.66 7.64
N ILE A 156 4.66 -17.65 7.00
CA ILE A 156 3.38 -17.94 7.68
C ILE A 156 3.19 -19.45 7.85
N SER A 157 3.64 -20.26 6.88
CA SER A 157 3.68 -21.72 7.02
C SER A 157 4.67 -22.18 8.09
N GLU A 158 5.81 -21.50 8.24
CA GLU A 158 6.82 -21.87 9.24
C GLU A 158 6.40 -21.51 10.66
N ARG A 159 5.78 -20.35 10.90
CA ARG A 159 5.26 -20.03 12.25
C ARG A 159 4.12 -20.94 12.69
N LYS A 160 3.24 -21.35 11.77
CA LYS A 160 2.21 -22.35 12.09
C LYS A 160 2.82 -23.73 12.39
N LEU A 161 3.95 -24.08 11.78
CA LEU A 161 4.68 -25.30 12.11
C LEU A 161 5.34 -25.22 13.51
N GLU A 162 5.97 -24.09 13.84
CA GLU A 162 6.64 -23.89 15.14
C GLU A 162 5.64 -23.76 16.31
N GLU A 163 4.51 -23.07 16.11
CA GLU A 163 3.45 -22.98 17.12
C GLU A 163 2.67 -24.29 17.28
N GLY A 164 2.60 -25.12 16.25
CA GLY A 164 2.00 -26.46 16.31
C GLY A 164 2.86 -27.52 17.03
N LEU A 165 4.19 -27.38 16.99
CA LEU A 165 5.12 -28.35 17.60
C LEU A 165 5.31 -28.18 19.12
N THR A 166 4.89 -27.06 19.70
CA THR A 166 5.05 -26.81 21.15
C THR A 166 3.87 -27.28 22.01
N LYS A 167 2.79 -27.77 21.40
CA LYS A 167 1.63 -28.36 22.10
C LYS A 167 1.50 -29.87 21.93
N ILE A 168 2.59 -30.61 21.85
CA ILE A 168 2.50 -32.05 22.14
C ILE A 168 2.24 -32.15 23.65
N PRO A 169 1.05 -32.57 24.11
CA PRO A 169 0.83 -32.81 25.53
C PRO A 169 1.88 -33.83 25.95
N LYS A 170 2.71 -33.49 26.95
CA LYS A 170 3.58 -34.45 27.61
C LYS A 170 2.69 -35.52 28.22
N LYS A 171 2.39 -36.56 27.43
CA LYS A 171 1.73 -37.77 27.88
C LYS A 171 2.62 -38.29 28.99
N LYS A 172 2.17 -38.12 30.23
CA LYS A 172 2.84 -38.67 31.41
C LYS A 172 3.11 -40.13 31.09
N LEU A 173 4.38 -40.54 31.06
CA LEU A 173 4.77 -41.95 30.99
C LEU A 173 4.19 -42.61 32.25
N GLY A 174 2.96 -43.10 32.11
CA GLY A 174 2.32 -43.99 33.05
C GLY A 174 2.88 -45.39 32.85
N VAL A 175 3.27 -45.98 33.97
CA VAL A 175 3.66 -47.37 34.19
C VAL A 175 2.75 -48.34 33.38
N PRO A 176 3.30 -49.44 32.82
CA PRO A 176 2.54 -50.40 32.04
C PRO A 176 1.51 -51.12 32.91
N GLY A 177 0.23 -50.90 32.64
CA GLY A 177 -0.88 -51.56 33.31
C GLY A 177 -2.15 -51.47 32.49
N GLU A 178 -2.48 -52.59 31.85
CA GLU A 178 -3.77 -53.01 31.30
C GLU A 178 -4.46 -52.13 30.22
N ALA A 179 -4.75 -52.79 29.11
CA ALA A 179 -5.41 -52.25 27.94
C ALA A 179 -6.90 -51.97 28.19
N PRO A 180 -7.41 -50.79 27.78
CA PRO A 180 -8.78 -50.63 27.38
C PRO A 180 -8.88 -50.54 25.86
N LYS A 181 -9.81 -51.32 25.33
CA LYS A 181 -10.33 -51.20 23.97
C LYS A 181 -11.21 -49.95 23.85
N GLU A 182 -11.26 -49.46 22.61
CA GLU A 182 -12.33 -48.69 21.98
C GLU A 182 -12.46 -47.18 22.28
N ILE A 183 -12.73 -46.48 21.17
CA ILE A 183 -13.22 -45.10 20.97
C ILE A 183 -12.13 -44.07 20.65
N ILE A 184 -11.85 -43.93 19.34
CA ILE A 184 -11.29 -42.74 18.72
C ILE A 184 -12.02 -42.55 17.38
N GLU A 185 -13.11 -41.79 17.41
CA GLU A 185 -13.70 -41.08 16.26
C GLU A 185 -14.18 -39.74 16.82
N GLU A 186 -13.34 -38.70 16.79
CA GLU A 186 -13.71 -37.28 16.90
C GLU A 186 -12.42 -36.44 16.99
N GLU A 187 -11.72 -36.25 15.86
CA GLU A 187 -10.70 -35.18 15.77
C GLU A 187 -10.42 -34.81 14.30
N GLN A 188 -11.48 -34.71 13.49
CA GLN A 188 -11.40 -34.20 12.10
C GLN A 188 -12.14 -32.87 11.89
N ASN A 189 -12.72 -32.24 12.92
CA ASN A 189 -13.75 -31.20 12.73
C ASN A 189 -13.33 -29.74 12.99
N GLU A 190 -12.04 -29.42 13.20
CA GLU A 190 -11.61 -28.03 13.44
C GLU A 190 -10.76 -27.40 12.32
N ASN A 191 -10.36 -28.18 11.31
CA ASN A 191 -9.60 -27.64 10.16
C ASN A 191 -10.47 -27.32 8.93
N GLU A 192 -11.78 -27.59 8.97
CA GLU A 192 -12.71 -27.29 7.87
C GLU A 192 -13.31 -25.87 8.01
N ALA A 193 -13.50 -25.37 9.24
CA ALA A 193 -14.21 -24.11 9.53
C ALA A 193 -13.48 -22.82 9.14
N VAL A 194 -12.15 -22.84 8.95
CA VAL A 194 -11.37 -21.62 8.60
C VAL A 194 -11.15 -21.50 7.08
N THR A 195 -11.21 -22.60 6.34
CA THR A 195 -11.29 -22.59 4.87
C THR A 195 -12.72 -22.43 4.36
N GLU A 196 -13.72 -22.95 5.08
CA GLU A 196 -15.14 -22.67 4.81
C GLU A 196 -15.48 -21.19 4.96
N GLY A 197 -14.93 -20.46 5.96
CA GLY A 197 -15.21 -19.03 6.11
C GLY A 197 -14.77 -18.13 4.94
N ILE A 198 -13.85 -18.57 4.08
CA ILE A 198 -13.43 -17.85 2.87
C ILE A 198 -14.08 -18.46 1.62
N GLN A 199 -14.36 -19.77 1.60
CA GLN A 199 -15.11 -20.43 0.51
C GLN A 199 -16.61 -20.11 0.54
N ASP A 200 -17.23 -19.91 1.71
CA ASP A 200 -18.64 -19.54 1.84
C ASP A 200 -18.92 -18.11 1.36
N ILE A 201 -17.95 -17.20 1.50
CA ILE A 201 -18.04 -15.85 0.95
C ILE A 201 -17.92 -15.87 -0.59
N LEU A 202 -17.19 -16.84 -1.16
CA LEU A 202 -17.03 -17.01 -2.60
C LEU A 202 -18.17 -17.86 -3.22
N ALA A 203 -18.74 -18.81 -2.49
CA ALA A 203 -19.86 -19.65 -2.94
C ALA A 203 -21.22 -18.93 -2.88
N ALA A 204 -21.38 -17.93 -2.00
CA ALA A 204 -22.57 -17.08 -1.97
C ALA A 204 -22.71 -16.17 -3.20
N GLU A 205 -21.64 -15.92 -3.97
CA GLU A 205 -21.69 -15.11 -5.20
C GLU A 205 -22.12 -15.89 -6.46
N ASP A 206 -21.98 -17.22 -6.47
CA ASP A 206 -22.44 -18.05 -7.61
C ASP A 206 -23.95 -18.39 -7.53
N ASN A 207 -24.55 -18.40 -6.33
CA ASN A 207 -25.99 -18.63 -6.15
C ASN A 207 -26.89 -17.40 -6.41
N LEU A 208 -26.32 -16.22 -6.66
CA LEU A 208 -27.09 -15.01 -6.99
C LEU A 208 -27.28 -14.77 -8.50
N LYS A 209 -26.80 -15.69 -9.35
CA LYS A 209 -26.95 -15.59 -10.82
C LYS A 209 -28.01 -16.52 -11.42
N GLU A 210 -28.62 -17.41 -10.65
CA GLU A 210 -29.66 -18.33 -11.16
C GLU A 210 -31.10 -17.92 -10.82
N SER A 211 -31.34 -16.86 -10.05
CA SER A 211 -32.71 -16.46 -9.65
C SER A 211 -33.30 -15.26 -10.43
N GLU A 212 -32.69 -14.80 -11.52
CA GLU A 212 -33.16 -13.60 -12.26
C GLU A 212 -33.48 -13.86 -13.75
N VAL A 213 -33.80 -15.09 -14.14
CA VAL A 213 -34.26 -15.42 -15.51
C VAL A 213 -35.58 -16.19 -15.47
N GLU A 214 -36.62 -15.66 -14.82
CA GLU A 214 -37.96 -16.24 -14.98
C GLU A 214 -39.12 -15.29 -14.66
N GLU A 215 -39.13 -14.04 -15.17
CA GLU A 215 -40.40 -13.30 -15.26
C GLU A 215 -40.38 -12.15 -16.29
N ALA A 216 -40.65 -12.46 -17.56
CA ALA A 216 -41.22 -11.51 -18.54
C ALA A 216 -41.73 -12.23 -19.80
N VAL A 217 -42.86 -12.94 -19.68
CA VAL A 217 -43.68 -13.36 -20.83
C VAL A 217 -45.13 -12.90 -20.60
N VAL A 218 -45.46 -11.72 -21.11
CA VAL A 218 -46.83 -11.29 -21.44
C VAL A 218 -46.71 -10.40 -22.68
N LYS A 219 -46.89 -10.99 -23.87
CA LYS A 219 -48.05 -10.80 -24.76
C LYS A 219 -48.43 -9.34 -24.99
N ASP A 220 -48.17 -8.86 -26.20
CA ASP A 220 -49.26 -8.23 -26.95
C ASP A 220 -49.09 -8.41 -28.47
N GLU A 221 -50.15 -8.94 -29.07
CA GLU A 221 -50.35 -9.11 -30.51
C GLU A 221 -50.92 -7.81 -31.08
N SER A 222 -50.36 -7.28 -32.18
CA SER A 222 -51.16 -6.52 -33.15
C SER A 222 -50.41 -6.29 -34.48
N THR A 223 -50.77 -7.10 -35.48
CA THR A 223 -51.23 -6.67 -36.82
C THR A 223 -50.33 -5.80 -37.74
N ILE A 224 -49.58 -6.46 -38.65
CA ILE A 224 -49.63 -6.48 -40.16
C ILE A 224 -50.08 -5.17 -40.88
N PRO A 225 -49.52 -4.71 -42.05
CA PRO A 225 -49.14 -5.54 -43.23
C PRO A 225 -47.87 -5.24 -44.06
N ARG A 226 -47.45 -6.33 -44.72
CA ARG A 226 -46.95 -6.49 -46.10
C ARG A 226 -46.89 -5.22 -46.97
N SER A 227 -45.71 -4.99 -47.54
CA SER A 227 -45.54 -4.53 -48.92
C SER A 227 -44.19 -4.97 -49.49
N ILE A 228 -44.26 -5.72 -50.60
CA ILE A 228 -43.50 -5.53 -51.87
C ILE A 228 -41.97 -5.72 -51.77
N GLU A 229 -41.38 -6.85 -52.19
CA GLU A 229 -41.08 -7.26 -53.58
C GLU A 229 -39.97 -6.43 -54.25
N SER A 230 -38.76 -7.00 -54.35
CA SER A 230 -37.75 -6.86 -55.43
C SER A 230 -36.38 -7.36 -54.91
N LEU A 231 -35.88 -8.53 -55.29
CA LEU A 231 -35.16 -8.82 -56.55
C LEU A 231 -34.11 -7.75 -56.90
N ILE A 232 -32.93 -7.79 -56.26
CA ILE A 232 -31.69 -7.30 -56.87
C ILE A 232 -30.52 -8.23 -56.49
N ASP A 233 -30.12 -8.98 -57.51
CA ASP A 233 -28.86 -9.70 -57.69
C ASP A 233 -27.67 -8.75 -57.46
N LYS A 234 -26.70 -9.12 -56.60
CA LYS A 234 -25.45 -8.36 -56.46
C LYS A 234 -24.30 -9.13 -57.09
N PRO A 235 -23.60 -8.56 -58.08
CA PRO A 235 -22.51 -9.21 -58.78
C PRO A 235 -21.24 -9.24 -57.92
N THR A 236 -20.50 -10.33 -58.08
CA THR A 236 -19.14 -10.54 -57.60
C THR A 236 -18.20 -9.48 -58.19
N PRO A 237 -17.35 -8.81 -57.40
CA PRO A 237 -16.37 -7.87 -57.96
C PRO A 237 -15.23 -8.61 -58.68
N PRO A 238 -14.68 -8.02 -59.76
CA PRO A 238 -13.63 -8.61 -60.56
C PRO A 238 -12.27 -8.51 -59.86
N ILE A 239 -11.52 -9.60 -59.96
CA ILE A 239 -10.08 -9.67 -59.69
C ILE A 239 -9.36 -8.81 -60.74
N ALA A 240 -8.53 -7.87 -60.28
CA ALA A 240 -7.66 -7.06 -61.12
C ALA A 240 -6.27 -6.91 -60.44
N PRO A 241 -5.21 -6.63 -61.22
CA PRO A 241 -3.95 -7.37 -61.19
C PRO A 241 -2.84 -6.74 -60.32
N GLU A 242 -1.79 -7.54 -60.11
CA GLU A 242 -0.45 -7.14 -59.69
C GLU A 242 0.02 -5.88 -60.44
N ILE A 243 0.46 -4.87 -59.67
CA ILE A 243 1.27 -3.77 -60.16
C ILE A 243 2.54 -3.77 -59.30
N GLU A 244 3.61 -4.24 -59.92
CA GLU A 244 4.99 -3.94 -59.56
C GLU A 244 5.29 -2.46 -59.82
N ASP A 245 6.29 -2.01 -59.06
CA ASP A 245 7.24 -0.96 -59.37
C ASP A 245 6.93 0.52 -59.05
N THR A 246 7.88 1.03 -58.25
CA THR A 246 8.49 2.36 -58.25
C THR A 246 7.60 3.54 -57.91
N LEU A 247 7.99 4.27 -56.86
CA LEU A 247 8.13 5.72 -56.89
C LEU A 247 8.93 6.19 -55.66
N GLU A 248 10.05 6.84 -55.95
CA GLU A 248 10.77 7.76 -55.08
C GLU A 248 9.83 8.92 -54.72
N GLU A 249 9.66 9.23 -53.44
CA GLU A 249 9.10 10.50 -53.00
C GLU A 249 10.07 11.16 -52.01
N GLU A 250 10.60 12.30 -52.47
CA GLU A 250 11.33 13.29 -51.71
C GLU A 250 10.38 13.93 -50.69
N GLU A 251 10.70 13.84 -49.40
CA GLU A 251 10.01 14.63 -48.37
C GLU A 251 10.59 16.05 -48.35
N GLU A 252 9.92 16.98 -49.04
CA GLU A 252 10.11 18.43 -48.85
C GLU A 252 9.54 18.86 -47.48
N GLU A 253 10.44 19.25 -46.58
CA GLU A 253 10.12 19.96 -45.34
C GLU A 253 9.52 21.34 -45.65
N SER A 254 8.19 21.48 -45.57
CA SER A 254 7.54 22.78 -45.54
C SER A 254 7.41 23.28 -44.10
N ALA A 255 8.32 24.19 -43.73
CA ALA A 255 8.26 24.96 -42.50
C ALA A 255 7.07 25.94 -42.54
N ILE A 256 6.06 25.68 -41.72
CA ILE A 256 4.97 26.63 -41.45
C ILE A 256 5.43 27.54 -40.29
N GLU A 257 5.93 28.72 -40.63
CA GLU A 257 6.17 29.80 -39.67
C GLU A 257 4.82 30.41 -39.22
N ILE A 258 4.42 30.14 -37.99
CA ILE A 258 3.28 30.82 -37.35
C ILE A 258 3.83 32.09 -36.66
N PRO A 259 3.35 33.30 -37.00
CA PRO A 259 3.75 34.52 -36.30
C PRO A 259 3.14 34.54 -34.90
N ILE A 260 3.97 34.33 -33.88
CA ILE A 260 3.60 34.52 -32.47
C ILE A 260 3.64 36.02 -32.17
N THR A 261 2.48 36.66 -32.18
CA THR A 261 2.30 38.02 -31.67
C THR A 261 2.40 38.00 -30.14
N ILE A 262 3.58 38.36 -29.62
CA ILE A 262 3.80 38.59 -28.19
C ILE A 262 3.11 39.90 -27.81
N LYS A 263 2.00 39.82 -27.07
CA LYS A 263 1.40 40.98 -26.41
C LYS A 263 2.23 41.33 -25.18
N GLU A 264 2.58 42.60 -25.08
CA GLU A 264 3.34 43.20 -23.98
C GLU A 264 2.72 42.91 -22.60
N PRO A 265 3.55 42.69 -21.57
CA PRO A 265 3.06 42.56 -20.20
C PRO A 265 2.56 43.90 -19.67
N VAL A 266 1.27 43.95 -19.34
CA VAL A 266 0.62 45.06 -18.64
C VAL A 266 1.27 45.22 -17.26
N ALA A 267 1.85 46.40 -17.00
CA ALA A 267 2.38 46.80 -15.71
C ALA A 267 1.26 46.89 -14.67
N ILE A 268 1.29 46.00 -13.68
CA ILE A 268 0.43 46.07 -12.50
C ILE A 268 1.14 46.95 -11.47
N ASN A 269 0.66 48.18 -11.33
CA ASN A 269 1.01 49.07 -10.23
C ASN A 269 0.58 48.44 -8.89
N LYS A 270 1.54 48.18 -8.01
CA LYS A 270 1.28 47.87 -6.60
C LYS A 270 1.13 49.19 -5.82
N PRO A 271 0.05 49.38 -5.03
CA PRO A 271 -0.02 50.46 -4.06
C PRO A 271 0.85 50.13 -2.85
N GLY A 272 1.50 51.18 -2.30
CA GLY A 272 2.42 51.10 -1.18
C GLY A 272 1.79 50.49 0.07
N MET A 273 2.57 49.62 0.72
CA MET A 273 2.38 49.27 2.12
C MET A 273 3.49 49.94 2.90
N ASP A 274 3.05 50.75 3.85
CA ASP A 274 3.86 51.54 4.76
C ASP A 274 4.82 50.67 5.58
N GLU A 275 6.03 51.20 5.77
CA GLU A 275 7.02 50.75 6.73
C GLU A 275 6.42 50.70 8.13
N ILE A 276 6.38 49.51 8.73
CA ILE A 276 6.22 49.37 10.18
C ILE A 276 7.57 48.97 10.73
N ALA A 277 8.24 49.96 11.34
CA ALA A 277 9.44 49.78 12.14
C ALA A 277 9.17 48.76 13.25
N THR A 278 9.99 47.70 13.29
CA THR A 278 10.01 46.74 14.39
C THR A 278 11.09 47.17 15.38
N GLU A 279 10.65 47.69 16.52
CA GLU A 279 11.51 47.99 17.66
C GLU A 279 12.03 46.69 18.29
N GLU A 280 13.34 46.66 18.48
CA GLU A 280 14.13 45.60 19.07
C GLU A 280 13.99 45.68 20.60
N ILE A 281 13.15 44.82 21.20
CA ILE A 281 13.01 44.72 22.66
C ILE A 281 13.98 43.66 23.18
N ILE A 282 15.14 44.13 23.64
CA ILE A 282 16.10 43.36 24.45
C ILE A 282 15.48 43.17 25.84
N LYS A 283 15.07 41.94 26.18
CA LYS A 283 14.74 41.55 27.56
C LYS A 283 16.01 41.04 28.24
N GLU A 284 16.50 41.83 29.18
CA GLU A 284 17.55 41.42 30.13
C GLU A 284 17.00 40.34 31.07
N GLU A 285 17.73 39.23 31.17
CA GLU A 285 17.48 38.18 32.16
C GLU A 285 18.02 38.58 33.53
N PRO A 286 17.31 38.31 34.65
CA PRO A 286 17.79 38.62 35.98
C PRO A 286 18.89 37.64 36.41
N ILE A 287 20.03 38.22 36.79
CA ILE A 287 21.16 37.55 37.45
C ILE A 287 20.67 36.97 38.78
N ILE A 288 20.61 35.64 38.88
CA ILE A 288 20.29 34.93 40.13
C ILE A 288 21.58 34.81 40.96
N GLU A 289 21.59 35.51 42.08
CA GLU A 289 22.64 35.50 43.10
C GLU A 289 22.71 34.12 43.79
N VAL A 290 23.83 33.42 43.62
CA VAL A 290 24.06 32.08 44.16
C VAL A 290 24.45 32.20 45.64
N ILE A 291 23.51 31.89 46.54
CA ILE A 291 23.75 31.77 47.98
C ILE A 291 24.50 30.43 48.26
N PRO A 292 25.69 30.44 48.90
CA PRO A 292 26.40 29.21 49.25
C PRO A 292 25.68 28.46 50.38
N LYS A 293 25.04 27.33 50.05
CA LYS A 293 24.47 26.40 51.04
C LYS A 293 25.59 25.59 51.70
N LYS A 294 25.56 25.58 53.05
CA LYS A 294 26.45 24.83 53.94
C LYS A 294 26.53 23.34 53.57
N PRO A 295 27.72 22.71 53.73
CA PRO A 295 27.92 21.29 53.42
C PRO A 295 27.09 20.40 54.36
N LYS A 296 26.19 19.62 53.74
CA LYS A 296 25.41 18.57 54.41
C LYS A 296 26.31 17.34 54.58
N VAL A 297 26.44 16.87 55.82
CA VAL A 297 27.18 15.66 56.19
C VAL A 297 26.61 14.46 55.41
N ILE A 298 27.46 13.86 54.59
CA ILE A 298 27.16 12.70 53.74
C ILE A 298 27.26 11.46 54.64
N VAL A 299 26.11 10.86 54.96
CA VAL A 299 26.05 9.50 55.50
C VAL A 299 26.20 8.55 54.30
N PRO A 300 27.13 7.58 54.33
CA PRO A 300 27.31 6.65 53.22
C PRO A 300 26.01 5.84 52.99
N PRO A 301 25.51 5.79 51.74
CA PRO A 301 24.31 5.04 51.42
C PRO A 301 24.56 3.54 51.63
N VAL A 302 23.65 2.92 52.37
CA VAL A 302 23.57 1.46 52.49
C VAL A 302 23.39 0.91 51.07
N ILE A 303 24.40 0.19 50.58
CA ILE A 303 24.38 -0.47 49.27
C ILE A 303 23.46 -1.68 49.40
N GLU A 304 22.16 -1.45 49.17
CA GLU A 304 21.21 -2.53 48.93
C GLU A 304 21.58 -3.23 47.61
N LYS A 305 21.80 -4.53 47.67
CA LYS A 305 22.13 -5.35 46.50
C LYS A 305 21.04 -5.18 45.44
N PRO A 306 21.39 -4.98 44.15
CA PRO A 306 20.41 -4.76 43.10
C PRO A 306 19.50 -5.98 42.99
N LYS A 307 18.22 -5.81 43.37
CA LYS A 307 17.16 -6.78 43.05
C LYS A 307 17.11 -6.89 41.53
N ASN A 308 17.26 -8.11 41.03
CA ASN A 308 17.25 -8.44 39.61
C ASN A 308 15.89 -8.07 39.01
N LYS A 309 15.77 -6.86 38.45
CA LYS A 309 14.52 -6.36 37.87
C LYS A 309 14.23 -7.12 36.57
N ASN A 310 13.06 -7.73 36.49
CA ASN A 310 12.57 -8.39 35.29
C ASN A 310 12.53 -7.39 34.13
N PRO A 311 13.11 -7.67 32.94
CA PRO A 311 13.13 -6.73 31.81
C PRO A 311 11.73 -6.20 31.43
N ARG A 312 10.68 -6.99 31.69
CA ARG A 312 9.29 -6.61 31.46
C ARG A 312 8.80 -5.43 32.32
N THR A 313 9.39 -5.20 33.49
CA THR A 313 9.00 -4.05 34.34
C THR A 313 9.33 -2.71 33.68
N LYS A 314 10.44 -2.64 32.93
CA LYS A 314 10.84 -1.41 32.23
C LYS A 314 9.89 -1.04 31.11
N GLU A 315 9.46 -2.03 30.31
CA GLU A 315 8.49 -1.82 29.23
C GLU A 315 7.14 -1.31 29.78
N LEU A 316 6.69 -1.87 30.91
CA LEU A 316 5.45 -1.43 31.57
C LEU A 316 5.58 0.00 32.15
N GLU A 317 6.75 0.37 32.70
CA GLU A 317 7.03 1.74 33.14
C GLU A 317 6.94 2.74 31.96
N ASP A 318 7.53 2.38 30.82
CA ASP A 318 7.49 3.20 29.59
C ASP A 318 6.05 3.32 29.04
N MET A 319 5.26 2.24 29.06
CA MET A 319 3.84 2.28 28.68
C MET A 319 3.01 3.14 29.64
N ALA A 320 3.21 3.03 30.95
CA ALA A 320 2.48 3.82 31.94
C ALA A 320 2.73 5.33 31.79
N ALA A 321 3.91 5.73 31.28
CA ALA A 321 4.25 7.12 31.01
C ALA A 321 3.44 7.73 29.85
N MET A 322 2.91 6.91 28.94
CA MET A 322 2.09 7.38 27.81
C MET A 322 0.66 7.76 28.21
N TYR A 323 0.20 7.35 29.40
CA TYR A 323 -1.16 7.59 29.87
C TYR A 323 -1.23 8.68 30.95
N PRO A 324 -2.26 9.56 30.91
CA PRO A 324 -2.43 10.61 31.91
C PRO A 324 -2.62 10.02 33.30
N LYS A 325 -2.09 10.72 34.32
CA LYS A 325 -2.21 10.32 35.73
C LYS A 325 -3.69 10.17 36.11
N GLY A 326 -4.04 9.02 36.68
CA GLY A 326 -5.39 8.71 37.14
C GLY A 326 -6.29 7.98 36.13
N SER A 327 -5.84 7.81 34.88
CA SER A 327 -6.55 7.00 33.88
C SER A 327 -6.65 5.52 34.28
N MET A 328 -7.67 4.81 33.75
CA MET A 328 -7.89 3.40 34.04
C MET A 328 -6.79 2.52 33.43
N GLU A 329 -6.30 2.89 32.26
CA GLU A 329 -5.23 2.25 31.52
C GLU A 329 -3.92 2.30 32.32
N ARG A 330 -3.57 3.48 32.85
CA ARG A 330 -2.40 3.64 33.70
C ARG A 330 -2.49 2.81 34.97
N LYS A 331 -3.65 2.80 35.63
CA LYS A 331 -3.88 2.00 36.85
C LYS A 331 -3.71 0.50 36.58
N ALA A 332 -4.22 0.00 35.45
CA ALA A 332 -4.07 -1.40 35.06
C ALA A 332 -2.60 -1.79 34.85
N ILE A 333 -1.81 -0.91 34.21
CA ILE A 333 -0.36 -1.14 33.99
C ILE A 333 0.40 -1.07 35.32
N GLU A 334 0.12 -0.09 36.18
CA GLU A 334 0.73 0.04 37.50
C GLU A 334 0.43 -1.17 38.42
N GLU A 335 -0.78 -1.75 38.35
CA GLU A 335 -1.11 -3.00 39.05
C GLU A 335 -0.31 -4.20 38.54
N GLU A 336 -0.09 -4.29 37.24
CA GLU A 336 0.70 -5.38 36.66
C GLU A 336 2.18 -5.26 37.03
N ILE A 337 2.75 -4.05 37.07
CA ILE A 337 4.10 -3.79 37.59
C ILE A 337 4.19 -4.29 39.05
N LYS A 338 3.21 -3.95 39.88
CA LYS A 338 3.16 -4.34 41.29
C LYS A 338 3.12 -5.86 41.48
N LYS A 339 2.44 -6.61 40.60
CA LYS A 339 2.42 -8.09 40.65
C LYS A 339 3.79 -8.70 40.34
N LEU A 340 4.61 -8.04 39.53
CA LEU A 340 5.95 -8.53 39.15
C LEU A 340 7.02 -8.25 40.21
N GLU A 341 6.76 -7.37 41.18
CA GLU A 341 7.67 -7.04 42.28
C GLU A 341 7.50 -7.91 43.53
N ILE A 342 6.41 -8.69 43.60
CA ILE A 342 6.12 -9.68 44.66
C ILE A 342 6.74 -11.01 44.28
#